data_AF-A0A1I5TPJ8-F1
#
_entry.id   AF-A0A1I5TPJ8-F1
#
_cell.length_a   1.000
_cell.length_b   1.000
_cell.length_c   1.000
_cell.angle_alpha   90.00
_cell.angle_beta   90.00
_cell.angle_gamma   90.00
#
_symmetry.space_group_name_H-M   'P 1'
#
loop_
_entity.id
_entity.type
_entity.pdbx_description
1 polymer ?
#
loop_
_entity_poly.entity_id
_entity_poly.type
_entity_poly.pdbx_seq_one_letter_code
_entity_poly.pdbx_strand_id
1 'polypeptide(L)' 'MNIHDNVCSACDGTGLLMDDEQWKYSCSVCNGDGVLQAGEKPEPDEPFDVDETNRTLE' A
#
# COMPACT_ATOMS: atom_id res chain seq x y z
N MET A 1 0.54 -6.80 -23.42
CA MET A 1 0.68 -6.59 -21.97
C MET A 1 -0.44 -7.38 -21.30
N ASN A 2 -0.11 -8.37 -20.46
CA ASN A 2 -1.10 -9.17 -19.74
C ASN A 2 -1.73 -8.31 -18.64
N ILE A 3 -3.04 -8.08 -18.71
CA ILE A 3 -3.81 -7.23 -17.81
C ILE A 3 -3.95 -7.86 -16.41
N HIS A 4 -3.62 -9.15 -16.26
CA HIS A 4 -3.78 -9.90 -15.01
C HIS A 4 -2.62 -9.76 -14.01
N ASP A 5 -1.45 -9.24 -14.41
CA ASP A 5 -0.28 -9.10 -13.52
C ASP A 5 -0.29 -7.82 -12.66
N ASN A 6 -1.19 -6.87 -12.96
CA ASN A 6 -1.23 -5.58 -12.26
C ASN A 6 -2.28 -5.54 -11.14
N VAL A 7 -2.99 -6.64 -10.86
CA VAL A 7 -3.96 -6.63 -9.75
C VAL A 7 -3.18 -6.67 -8.44
N CYS A 8 -3.50 -5.75 -7.52
CA CYS A 8 -2.88 -5.73 -6.21
C CYS A 8 -3.32 -6.97 -5.43
N SER A 9 -2.38 -7.89 -5.21
CA SER A 9 -2.62 -9.14 -4.47
C SER A 9 -2.84 -8.91 -2.98
N ALA A 10 -2.47 -7.75 -2.44
CA ALA A 10 -2.69 -7.43 -1.03
C ALA A 10 -4.17 -7.17 -0.72
N CYS A 11 -4.90 -6.54 -1.64
CA CYS A 11 -6.32 -6.22 -1.49
C CYS A 11 -7.22 -6.92 -2.50
N ASP A 12 -6.68 -7.91 -3.24
CA ASP A 12 -7.36 -8.64 -4.30
C ASP A 12 -8.09 -7.75 -5.32
N GLY A 13 -7.51 -6.60 -5.65
CA GLY A 13 -8.09 -5.66 -6.62
C GLY A 13 -9.11 -4.68 -6.06
N THR A 14 -9.43 -4.74 -4.78
CA THR A 14 -10.48 -3.90 -4.18
C THR A 14 -10.00 -2.49 -3.82
N GLY A 15 -8.69 -2.30 -3.67
CA GLY A 15 -8.10 -1.07 -3.15
C GLY A 15 -8.32 -0.89 -1.64
N LEU A 16 -9.01 -1.80 -0.97
CA LEU A 16 -9.35 -1.70 0.44
C LEU A 16 -8.89 -2.94 1.19
N LEU A 17 -8.42 -2.73 2.40
CA LEU A 17 -8.13 -3.79 3.35
C LEU A 17 -9.17 -3.75 4.45
N MET A 18 -9.46 -4.91 5.02
CA MET A 18 -10.41 -5.07 6.10
C MET A 18 -9.80 -5.91 7.21
N ASP A 19 -9.88 -5.43 8.44
CA ASP A 19 -9.46 -6.19 9.62
C ASP A 19 -10.60 -7.08 10.17
N ASP A 20 -10.34 -7.73 11.30
CA ASP A 20 -11.27 -8.59 12.03
C ASP A 20 -12.42 -7.81 12.70
N GLU A 21 -12.22 -6.51 12.95
CA GLU A 21 -13.25 -5.58 13.42
C GLU A 21 -14.09 -5.00 12.26
N GLN A 22 -13.84 -5.45 11.03
CA GLN A 22 -14.47 -5.02 9.78
C GLN A 22 -14.22 -3.55 9.40
N TRP A 23 -13.19 -2.91 9.95
CA TRP A 23 -12.83 -1.56 9.53
C TRP A 23 -12.20 -1.59 8.15
N LYS A 24 -12.52 -0.59 7.34
CA LYS A 24 -12.01 -0.49 5.96
C LYS A 24 -11.00 0.63 5.86
N TYR A 25 -9.82 0.31 5.35
CA TYR A 25 -8.76 1.27 5.11
C TYR A 25 -8.20 1.10 3.70
N SER A 26 -7.69 2.20 3.14
CA SER A 26 -7.05 2.18 1.83
C SER A 26 -5.85 1.24 1.86
N CYS A 27 -5.74 0.38 0.86
CA CYS A 27 -4.61 -0.53 0.72
C CYS A 27 -3.34 0.28 0.46
N SER A 28 -2.40 0.29 1.41
CA SER A 28 -1.13 1.02 1.31
C SER A 28 -0.22 0.50 0.19
N VAL A 29 -0.39 -0.76 -0.21
CA VAL A 29 0.45 -1.40 -1.25
C VAL A 29 0.14 -0.84 -2.65
N CYS A 30 -1.12 -0.49 -2.91
CA CYS A 30 -1.57 0.10 -4.18
C CYS A 30 -2.21 1.47 -4.00
N ASN A 31 -1.95 2.14 -2.86
CA ASN A 31 -2.51 3.44 -2.48
C ASN A 31 -4.05 3.59 -2.62
N GLY A 32 -4.80 2.49 -2.57
CA GLY A 32 -6.26 2.50 -2.76
C GLY A 32 -6.76 2.21 -4.18
N ASP A 33 -5.88 2.03 -5.17
CA ASP A 33 -6.30 1.89 -6.57
C ASP A 33 -6.73 0.46 -6.95
N GLY A 34 -6.36 -0.54 -6.14
CA GLY A 34 -6.61 -1.96 -6.43
C GLY A 34 -5.69 -2.54 -7.52
N VAL A 35 -4.92 -1.71 -8.21
CA VAL A 35 -3.94 -2.13 -9.21
C VAL A 35 -2.57 -1.55 -8.89
N LEU A 36 -1.52 -2.30 -9.20
CA LEU A 36 -0.14 -1.85 -9.13
C LEU A 36 0.25 -1.32 -10.51
N GLN A 37 0.54 -0.02 -10.63
CA GLN A 37 1.08 0.50 -11.88
C GLN A 37 2.56 0.14 -11.98
N ALA A 38 2.98 -0.30 -13.18
CA ALA A 38 4.38 -0.62 -13.44
C ALA A 38 5.25 0.65 -13.26
N GLY A 39 5.97 0.72 -12.15
CA GLY A 39 6.81 1.85 -11.77
C GLY A 39 6.41 2.53 -10.45
N GLU A 40 5.25 2.18 -9.87
CA GLU A 40 4.94 2.60 -8.49
C GLU A 40 5.89 1.89 -7.53
N LYS A 41 6.59 2.70 -6.73
CA LYS A 41 7.27 2.18 -5.55
C LYS A 41 6.21 1.94 -4.48
N PRO A 42 6.16 0.73 -3.88
CA PRO A 42 5.28 0.48 -2.73
C PRO A 42 5.75 1.21 -1.47
N GLU A 43 6.89 1.90 -1.53
CA GLU A 43 7.39 2.71 -0.43
C GLU A 43 6.71 4.09 -0.48
N PRO A 44 6.24 4.61 0.66
CA PRO A 44 5.71 5.96 0.72
C PRO A 44 6.78 6.94 0.23
N ASP A 45 6.39 7.89 -0.63
CA ASP A 45 7.28 8.94 -1.15
C ASP A 45 7.84 9.84 -0.03
N GLU A 46 7.25 9.78 1.16
CA GLU A 46 7.73 10.52 2.32
C GLU A 46 8.71 9.66 3.15
N PRO A 47 10.01 9.99 3.16
CA PRO A 47 10.93 9.40 4.10
C PRO A 47 10.52 9.82 5.51
N PHE A 48 10.12 8.86 6.34
CA PHE A 48 9.95 9.10 7.77
C PHE A 48 11.32 9.42 8.36
N ASP A 49 11.46 10.59 8.99
CA ASP A 49 12.66 10.93 9.74
C ASP A 49 12.74 9.99 10.96
N VAL A 50 13.90 9.38 11.19
CA VAL A 50 14.09 8.42 12.29
C VAL A 50 15.26 8.84 13.15
N ASP A 51 15.09 8.72 14.47
CA ASP A 51 16.19 8.98 15.39
C ASP A 51 17.22 7.84 15.44
N GLU A 52 18.31 8.07 16.17
CA GLU A 52 19.41 7.10 16.38
C GLU A 52 18.96 5.75 16.99
N THR A 53 17.73 5.66 17.49
CA THR A 53 17.11 4.44 18.02
C THR A 53 16.06 3.82 17.09
N ASN A 54 15.99 4.25 15.82
CA ASN A 54 14.99 3.84 14.83
C ASN A 54 13.54 4.13 15.25
N ARG A 55 13.30 5.22 15.99
CA ARG A 55 11.93 5.70 16.23
C ARG A 55 11.57 6.75 15.20
N THR A 56 10.38 6.63 14.63
CA THR A 56 9.80 7.63 13.72
C THR A 56 9.59 8.95 14.48
N LEU A 57 10.13 10.03 13.93
CA LEU A 57 9.97 11.39 14.41
C LEU A 57 8.82 12.04 13.63
N GLU A 58 7.82 12.56 14.37
CA GLU A 58 6.73 13.40 13.84
C GLU A 58 7.08 14.89 13.95
#